data_AF-A0A9E4N6E8-F1
#
_entry.id   AF-A0A9E4N6E8-F1
#
_cell.length_a   1.000
_cell.length_b   1.000
_cell.length_c   1.000
_cell.angle_alpha   90.00
_cell.angle_beta   90.00
_cell.angle_gamma   90.00
#
_symmetry.space_group_name_H-M   'P 1'
#
loop_
_entity.id
_entity.type
_entity.pdbx_description
1 polymer ?
#
loop_
_entity_poly.entity_id
_entity_poly.type
_entity_poly.pdbx_seq_one_letter_code
_entity_poly.pdbx_strand_id
1 'polypeptide(L)' 'SLIAAEMLDYSDAYSAYLPCRITLIEDKQGKLWLMTLNMDMMIYGGEPLPPALKEKAIQVKEYILDIMNRGAAGDF' A
#
# COMPACT_ATOMS: atom_id res chain seq x y z
N SER A 1 1.75 17.04 -7.53
CA SER A 1 2.30 15.79 -8.08
C SER A 1 1.60 14.62 -7.41
N LEU A 2 1.17 13.60 -8.16
CA LEU A 2 0.61 12.38 -7.59
C LEU A 2 1.77 11.46 -7.22
N ILE A 3 1.84 10.96 -5.99
CA ILE A 3 2.92 10.04 -5.56
C ILE A 3 3.02 8.83 -6.51
N ALA A 4 1.89 8.33 -6.98
CA ALA A 4 1.83 7.25 -7.98
C ALA A 4 2.52 7.61 -9.30
N ALA A 5 2.39 8.86 -9.78
CA ALA A 5 3.09 9.31 -10.98
C ALA A 5 4.60 9.35 -10.76
N GLU A 6 5.05 9.86 -9.61
CA GLU A 6 6.48 9.88 -9.27
C GLU A 6 7.09 8.47 -9.18
N MET A 7 6.32 7.49 -8.69
CA MET A 7 6.76 6.09 -8.64
C MET A 7 6.89 5.47 -10.04
N LEU A 8 5.97 5.80 -10.95
CA LEU A 8 6.04 5.36 -12.35
C LEU A 8 7.19 6.03 -13.10
N ASP A 9 7.39 7.33 -12.88
CA ASP A 9 8.52 8.08 -13.45
C ASP A 9 9.88 7.51 -12.98
N TYR A 10 9.95 6.98 -11.75
CA TYR A 10 11.13 6.29 -11.24
C TYR A 10 11.30 4.91 -11.88
N SER A 11 10.23 4.12 -12.03
CA SER A 11 10.25 2.85 -12.76
C SER A 11 8.85 2.35 -13.10
N ASP A 12 8.63 1.96 -14.37
CA ASP A 12 7.39 1.34 -14.85
C ASP A 12 7.02 0.06 -14.07
N ALA A 13 8.00 -0.61 -13.43
CA ALA A 13 7.75 -1.80 -12.62
C ALA A 13 6.82 -1.53 -11.43
N TYR A 14 6.74 -0.29 -10.94
CA TYR A 14 5.81 0.08 -9.87
C TYR A 14 4.34 -0.01 -10.30
N SER A 15 4.05 -0.04 -11.61
CA SER A 15 2.69 -0.28 -12.12
C SER A 15 2.11 -1.62 -11.67
N ALA A 16 2.95 -2.63 -11.38
CA ALA A 16 2.49 -3.92 -10.85
C ALA A 16 1.89 -3.81 -9.43
N TYR A 17 2.29 -2.79 -8.68
CA TYR A 17 1.88 -2.56 -7.29
C TYR A 17 0.80 -1.46 -7.17
N LEU A 18 0.57 -0.72 -8.25
CA LEU A 18 -0.43 0.35 -8.32
C LEU A 18 -1.70 -0.13 -9.05
N PRO A 19 -2.89 0.41 -8.72
CA PRO A 19 -3.17 1.28 -7.58
C PRO A 19 -3.10 0.53 -6.24
N CYS A 20 -3.06 1.27 -5.13
CA CYS A 20 -3.23 0.71 -3.79
C CYS A 20 -4.59 -0.01 -3.69
N ARG A 21 -4.59 -1.24 -3.17
CA ARG A 21 -5.78 -2.10 -3.10
C ARG A 21 -5.96 -2.64 -1.69
N ILE A 22 -7.15 -2.46 -1.13
CA ILE A 22 -7.60 -3.14 0.09
C ILE A 22 -8.76 -4.04 -0.33
N THR A 23 -8.64 -5.34 -0.05
CA THR A 23 -9.64 -6.34 -0.38
C THR A 23 -10.35 -6.79 0.89
N LEU A 24 -11.68 -6.74 0.90
CA LEU A 24 -12.50 -7.41 1.90
C LEU A 24 -12.71 -8.86 1.45
N ILE A 25 -12.33 -9.82 2.28
CA ILE A 25 -12.58 -11.25 2.05
C ILE A 25 -13.38 -11.85 3.19
N GLU A 26 -14.22 -12.82 2.86
CA GLU A 26 -14.89 -13.67 3.84
C GLU A 26 -14.22 -15.05 3.82
N ASP A 27 -13.80 -15.54 4.98
CA ASP A 27 -13.22 -16.87 5.09
C ASP A 27 -14.31 -17.97 5.16
N LYS A 28 -13.87 -19.23 5.15
CA LYS A 28 -14.77 -20.39 5.19
C LYS A 28 -15.61 -20.50 6.48
N GLN A 29 -15.28 -19.74 7.53
CA GLN A 29 -16.01 -19.69 8.80
C GLN A 29 -16.95 -18.48 8.88
N GLY A 30 -17.06 -17.67 7.81
CA GLY A 30 -17.90 -16.47 7.77
C GLY A 30 -17.25 -15.25 8.40
N LYS A 31 -15.94 -15.27 8.70
CA LYS A 31 -15.23 -14.12 9.25
C LYS A 31 -14.71 -13.22 8.13
N LEU A 32 -14.93 -11.91 8.29
CA LEU A 32 -14.45 -10.88 7.37
C LEU A 32 -13.01 -10.45 7.69
N TRP A 33 -12.23 -10.21 6.65
CA TRP A 33 -10.84 -9.74 6.72
C TRP A 33 -10.59 -8.61 5.73
N LEU A 34 -9.86 -7.59 6.17
CA LEU A 34 -9.26 -6.60 5.28
C LEU A 34 -7.82 -7.01 4.97
N MET A 35 -7.47 -7.12 3.70
CA MET A 35 -6.15 -7.50 3.25
C MET A 35 -5.59 -6.51 2.23
N THR A 36 -4.28 -6.30 2.26
CA THR A 36 -3.53 -5.51 1.28
C THR A 36 -2.21 -6.21 0.97
N LEU A 37 -1.57 -5.81 -0.13
CA LEU A 37 -0.19 -6.21 -0.40
C LEU A 37 0.71 -5.65 0.71
N ASN A 38 1.65 -6.46 1.20
CA ASN A 38 2.70 -5.95 2.06
C ASN A 38 3.61 -4.99 1.27
N MET A 39 3.49 -3.70 1.57
CA MET A 39 4.24 -2.63 0.90
C MET A 39 5.74 -2.66 1.20
N ASP A 40 6.21 -3.38 2.22
CA ASP A 40 7.65 -3.50 2.49
C ASP A 40 8.40 -4.16 1.34
N MET A 41 7.76 -5.11 0.65
CA MET A 41 8.36 -5.71 -0.55
C MET A 41 8.58 -4.68 -1.66
N MET A 42 7.64 -3.75 -1.83
CA MET A 42 7.74 -2.67 -2.80
C MET A 42 8.80 -1.62 -2.39
N ILE A 43 8.89 -1.29 -1.10
CA ILE A 43 9.76 -0.20 -0.60
C ILE A 43 11.22 -0.66 -0.45
N TYR A 44 11.45 -1.92 -0.06
CA TYR A 44 12.76 -2.43 0.34
C TYR A 44 13.25 -3.62 -0.46
N GLY A 45 12.39 -4.26 -1.26
CA GLY A 45 12.74 -5.49 -1.97
C GLY A 45 13.48 -5.29 -3.30
N GLY A 46 13.48 -4.07 -3.85
CA GLY A 46 14.11 -3.74 -5.12
C GLY A 46 15.30 -2.79 -5.00
N GLU A 47 15.57 -2.06 -6.08
CA GLU A 47 16.54 -0.96 -6.04
C GLU A 47 16.11 0.10 -5.00
N PRO A 48 17.04 0.61 -4.18
CA PRO A 48 16.72 1.60 -3.16
C PRO A 48 16.08 2.87 -3.76
N LEU A 49 14.89 3.20 -3.26
CA LEU A 49 14.21 4.45 -3.60
C LEU A 49 15.07 5.67 -3.20
N PRO A 50 15.07 6.74 -4.02
CA PRO A 50 15.60 8.03 -3.60
C PRO A 50 14.98 8.47 -2.26
N PRO A 51 15.74 9.09 -1.34
CA PRO A 51 15.27 9.36 0.03
C PRO A 51 13.90 10.04 0.11
N ALA A 52 13.66 11.06 -0.73
CA ALA A 52 12.38 11.77 -0.77
C ALA A 52 11.22 10.89 -1.26
N LEU A 53 11.47 10.00 -2.23
CA LEU A 53 10.44 9.09 -2.75
C LEU A 53 10.16 7.95 -1.75
N LYS A 54 11.19 7.49 -1.04
CA LYS A 54 11.06 6.53 0.06
C LYS A 54 10.18 7.07 1.18
N GLU A 55 10.40 8.31 1.60
CA GLU A 55 9.58 8.96 2.64
C GLU A 55 8.09 9.01 2.23
N LYS A 56 7.81 9.41 0.99
CA LYS A 56 6.45 9.38 0.43
C LYS A 56 5.87 7.96 0.38
N ALA A 57 6.66 6.96 0.00
CA ALA A 57 6.21 5.56 -0.05
C ALA A 57 5.86 5.01 1.35
N ILE A 58 6.66 5.37 2.37
CA ILE A 58 6.38 5.04 3.78
C ILE A 58 5.10 5.73 4.24
N GLN A 59 4.93 7.01 3.92
CA GLN A 59 3.71 7.75 4.25
C GLN A 59 2.45 7.08 3.65
N VAL A 60 2.50 6.64 2.39
CA VAL A 60 1.38 5.90 1.78
C VAL A 60 1.10 4.58 2.52
N LYS A 61 2.15 3.85 2.94
CA LYS A 61 2.00 2.63 3.76
C LYS A 61 1.28 2.92 5.07
N GLU A 62 1.66 3.99 5.76
CA GLU A 62 1.03 4.40 7.02
C GLU A 62 -0.45 4.72 6.82
N TYR A 63 -0.80 5.45 5.76
CA TYR A 63 -2.21 5.73 5.44
C TYR A 63 -3.02 4.48 5.12
N ILE A 64 -2.46 3.52 4.37
CA ILE A 64 -3.17 2.26 4.09
C ILE A 64 -3.40 1.46 5.38
N LEU A 65 -2.40 1.40 6.27
CA LEU A 65 -2.54 0.72 7.56
C LEU A 65 -3.56 1.41 8.47
N ASP A 66 -3.59 2.75 8.49
CA ASP A 66 -4.60 3.51 9.24
C ASP A 66 -6.01 3.21 8.74
N ILE A 67 -6.23 3.26 7.42
CA ILE A 67 -7.52 2.93 6.79
C ILE A 67 -7.94 1.50 7.16
N MET A 68 -7.02 0.54 7.11
CA MET A 68 -7.32 -0.85 7.47
C MET A 68 -7.66 -1.01 8.95
N ASN A 69 -6.93 -0.35 9.85
CA ASN A 69 -7.17 -0.43 11.29
C ASN A 69 -8.53 0.19 11.66
N ARG A 70 -8.84 1.38 11.12
CA ARG A 70 -10.12 2.05 11.34
C ARG A 70 -11.27 1.26 10.72
N GLY A 71 -11.09 0.76 9.49
CA GLY A 71 -12.07 -0.11 8.83
C GLY A 71 -12.33 -1.41 9.60
N ALA A 72 -11.32 -1.99 10.25
CA ALA A 72 -11.48 -3.16 11.10
C ALA A 72 -12.16 -2.85 12.44
N ALA A 73 -11.97 -1.65 12.97
CA ALA A 73 -12.63 -1.17 14.20
C ALA A 73 -14.08 -0.68 13.95
N GLY A 74 -14.45 -0.40 12.70
CA GLY A 74 -15.72 0.24 12.36
C GLY A 74 -15.70 1.76 12.54
N ASP A 75 -14.51 2.36 12.61
CA ASP A 75 -14.30 3.80 12.77
C ASP A 75 -14.28 4.53 11.40
N PHE A 76 -14.67 5.81 11.40
CA PHE A 76 -14.71 6.69 10.23
C PHE A 76 -13.54 7.65 10.20
#